data_AF-A0A357TKY0-F1
#
_entry.id   AF-A0A357TKY0-F1
#
_cell.length_a   1.000
_cell.length_b   1.000
_cell.length_c   1.000
_cell.angle_alpha   90.00
_cell.angle_beta   90.00
_cell.angle_gamma   90.00
#
_symmetry.space_group_name_H-M   'P 1'
#
loop_
_entity.id
_entity.type
_entity.pdbx_description
1 polymer ?
#
loop_
_entity_poly.entity_id
_entity_poly.type
_entity_poly.pdbx_seq_one_letter_code
_entity_poly.pdbx_strand_id
1 'polypeptide(L)'
;MPYNYKGDLYKREIVKKLQDVGLDVKSVNALNKIMEKMGLLIHYGNGWGTTDAGAKFSMWHKGVLNSDSWHPELVDEIAKFLKK
;
A
#
# COMPACT_ATOMS: atom_id res chain seq x y z
N MET A 1 -20.69 -7.26 -4.98
CA MET A 1 -20.55 -6.73 -3.61
C MET A 1 -20.25 -5.25 -3.74
N PRO A 2 -21.07 -4.33 -3.20
CA PRO A 2 -20.81 -2.91 -3.38
C PRO A 2 -19.56 -2.56 -2.58
N TYR A 3 -18.54 -2.09 -3.30
CA TYR A 3 -17.29 -1.60 -2.79
C TYR A 3 -17.53 -0.62 -1.64
N ASN A 4 -16.85 -0.84 -0.51
CA ASN A 4 -16.91 0.06 0.63
C ASN A 4 -16.35 1.42 0.21
N TYR A 5 -17.23 2.41 0.09
CA TYR A 5 -16.98 3.77 -0.40
C TYR A 5 -15.90 4.55 0.37
N LYS A 6 -15.29 3.99 1.44
CA LYS A 6 -14.33 4.69 2.31
C LYS A 6 -13.12 3.88 2.81
N GLY A 7 -12.95 2.61 2.45
CA GLY A 7 -12.10 1.72 3.25
C GLY A 7 -10.94 1.04 2.55
N ASP A 8 -11.09 0.66 1.28
CA ASP A 8 -10.32 -0.45 0.72
C ASP A 8 -9.80 -0.11 -0.68
N LEU A 9 -8.52 -0.36 -0.92
CA LEU A 9 -7.84 -0.16 -2.21
C LEU A 9 -6.91 -1.32 -2.54
N TYR A 10 -6.87 -1.67 -3.82
CA TYR A 10 -5.85 -2.59 -4.32
C TYR A 10 -4.51 -1.89 -4.56
N LYS A 11 -3.38 -2.61 -4.46
CA LYS A 11 -2.04 -2.06 -4.77
C LYS A 11 -1.98 -1.40 -6.15
N ARG A 12 -2.68 -1.94 -7.15
CA ARG A 12 -2.79 -1.33 -8.49
C ARG A 12 -3.54 0.00 -8.48
N GLU A 13 -4.59 0.10 -7.67
CA GLU A 13 -5.34 1.35 -7.49
C GLU A 13 -4.52 2.39 -6.73
N ILE A 14 -3.73 1.95 -5.74
CA ILE A 14 -2.77 2.82 -5.04
C ILE A 14 -1.76 3.41 -6.02
N VAL A 15 -1.16 2.57 -6.88
CA VAL A 15 -0.27 3.05 -7.95
C VAL A 15 -0.95 4.12 -8.79
N LYS A 16 -2.19 3.88 -9.23
CA LYS A 16 -2.95 4.85 -10.03
C LYS A 16 -3.20 6.15 -9.28
N LYS A 17 -3.65 6.10 -8.02
CA LYS A 17 -3.87 7.29 -7.19
C LYS A 17 -2.57 8.08 -6.96
N LEU A 18 -1.45 7.39 -6.77
CA LEU A 18 -0.15 8.03 -6.62
C LEU A 18 0.27 8.76 -7.91
N GLN A 19 0.00 8.16 -9.07
CA GLN A 19 0.21 8.82 -10.37
C GLN A 19 -0.71 10.04 -10.56
N ASP A 20 -1.98 9.94 -10.16
CA ASP A 20 -2.96 11.03 -10.26
C ASP A 20 -2.55 12.25 -9.39
N VAL A 21 -1.86 12.03 -8.27
CA VAL A 21 -1.29 13.12 -7.43
C VAL A 21 0.11 13.58 -7.89
N GLY A 22 0.59 13.09 -9.04
CA GLY A 22 1.82 13.51 -9.69
C GLY A 22 3.09 12.77 -9.26
N LEU A 23 2.99 11.58 -8.65
CA LEU A 23 4.14 10.79 -8.21
C LEU A 23 4.52 9.74 -9.27
N ASP A 24 5.81 9.62 -9.59
CA ASP A 24 6.33 8.67 -10.59
C ASP A 24 6.42 7.23 -10.05
N VAL A 25 5.28 6.64 -9.70
CA VAL A 25 5.18 5.23 -9.30
C VAL A 25 4.73 4.40 -10.48
N LYS A 26 5.66 3.71 -11.16
CA LYS A 26 5.39 3.01 -12.43
C LYS A 26 4.78 1.62 -12.30
N SER A 27 4.87 1.01 -11.12
CA SER A 27 4.42 -0.38 -10.93
C SER A 27 4.17 -0.71 -9.46
N VAL A 28 3.46 -1.82 -9.23
CA VAL A 28 3.27 -2.39 -7.89
C VAL A 28 4.61 -2.77 -7.24
N ASN A 29 5.60 -3.18 -8.03
CA ASN A 29 6.94 -3.44 -7.51
C ASN A 29 7.63 -2.17 -7.02
N ALA A 30 7.47 -1.05 -7.75
CA ALA A 30 7.98 0.25 -7.30
C ALA A 30 7.28 0.70 -6.01
N LEU A 31 5.96 0.52 -5.93
CA LEU A 31 5.19 0.75 -4.72
C LEU A 31 5.71 -0.10 -3.53
N ASN A 32 5.91 -1.40 -3.73
CA ASN A 32 6.41 -2.29 -2.67
C ASN A 32 7.78 -1.83 -2.14
N LYS A 33 8.70 -1.42 -3.03
CA LYS A 33 10.01 -0.88 -2.63
C LYS A 33 9.92 0.44 -1.87
N ILE A 34 8.94 1.29 -2.19
CA ILE A 34 8.69 2.53 -1.43
C ILE A 34 8.18 2.18 -0.04
N MET A 35 7.20 1.28 0.04
CA MET A 35 6.64 0.80 1.31
C MET A 35 7.68 0.07 2.16
N GLU A 36 8.65 -0.61 1.54
CA GLU A 36 9.81 -1.18 2.21
C GLU A 36 10.69 -0.11 2.84
N LYS A 37 11.04 0.93 2.09
CA LYS A 37 11.81 2.08 2.60
C LYS A 37 11.10 2.80 3.75
N MET A 38 9.77 2.82 3.74
CA MET A 38 8.95 3.35 4.83
C MET A 38 8.87 2.41 6.04
N GLY A 39 9.35 1.17 5.93
CA GLY A 39 9.23 0.15 6.97
C GLY A 39 7.83 -0.46 7.10
N LEU A 40 6.97 -0.30 6.08
CA LEU A 40 5.63 -0.89 6.03
C LEU A 40 5.63 -2.31 5.45
N LEU A 41 6.60 -2.60 4.58
CA LEU A 41 6.86 -3.93 4.06
C LEU A 41 8.30 -4.36 4.38
N ILE A 42 8.52 -5.67 4.44
CA ILE A 42 9.84 -6.29 4.48
C ILE A 42 9.90 -7.27 3.31
N HIS A 43 10.92 -7.16 2.47
CA HIS A 43 11.19 -8.17 1.44
C HIS A 43 11.80 -9.42 2.08
N TYR A 44 11.25 -10.61 1.80
CA TYR A 44 11.81 -11.88 2.25
C TYR A 44 11.75 -12.94 1.14
N GLY A 45 12.90 -13.51 0.78
CA GLY A 45 12.99 -14.46 -0.33
C GLY A 45 12.45 -13.87 -1.63
N ASN A 46 11.37 -14.48 -2.15
CA ASN A 46 10.66 -14.03 -3.35
C ASN A 46 9.34 -13.28 -3.04
N GLY A 47 9.13 -12.90 -1.78
CA GLY A 47 7.87 -12.36 -1.28
C GLY A 47 8.02 -11.06 -0.50
N TRP A 48 6.88 -10.53 -0.09
CA TRP A 48 6.76 -9.30 0.69
C TRP A 48 5.91 -9.57 1.93
N GLY A 49 6.41 -9.17 3.09
CA GLY A 49 5.72 -9.27 4.37
C GLY A 49 5.28 -7.91 4.85
N THR A 50 4.08 -7.83 5.42
CA THR A 50 3.61 -6.61 6.06
C THR A 50 4.18 -6.53 7.47
N THR A 51 4.77 -5.39 7.84
CA THR A 51 5.26 -5.14 9.20
C THR A 51 4.13 -4.73 10.13
N ASP A 52 4.36 -4.67 11.45
CA ASP A 52 3.38 -4.11 12.39
C ASP A 52 2.98 -2.67 12.06
N ALA A 53 3.91 -1.88 11.49
CA ALA A 53 3.62 -0.53 11.01
C ALA A 53 2.73 -0.55 9.76
N GLY A 54 3.00 -1.44 8.81
CA GLY A 54 2.17 -1.67 7.63
C GLY A 54 0.81 -2.28 7.96
N ALA A 55 0.71 -3.06 9.05
CA ALA A 55 -0.50 -3.73 9.46
C ALA A 55 -1.66 -2.75 9.70
N LYS A 56 -1.35 -1.56 10.22
CA LYS A 56 -2.29 -0.44 10.43
C LYS A 56 -2.98 0.03 9.14
N PHE A 57 -2.30 -0.10 8.01
CA PHE A 57 -2.82 0.27 6.69
C PHE A 57 -3.31 -0.93 5.89
N SER A 58 -3.12 -2.14 6.40
CA SER A 58 -3.54 -3.36 5.72
C SER A 58 -4.93 -3.77 6.17
N MET A 59 -5.67 -4.47 5.32
CA MET A 59 -7.00 -5.04 5.65
C MET A 59 -6.99 -6.09 6.79
N TRP A 60 -5.83 -6.41 7.35
CA TRP A 60 -5.55 -7.66 8.08
C TRP A 60 -5.90 -7.66 9.57
N HIS A 61 -6.81 -6.80 10.04
CA HIS A 61 -7.27 -6.90 11.44
C HIS A 61 -8.28 -8.05 11.69
N LYS A 62 -8.74 -8.81 10.67
CA LYS A 62 -9.74 -9.90 10.78
C LYS A 62 -9.58 -11.10 9.80
N GLY A 63 -8.39 -11.68 9.70
CA GLY A 63 -8.28 -13.15 9.47
C GLY A 63 -8.64 -13.78 8.11
N VAL A 64 -8.44 -13.13 6.95
CA VAL A 64 -8.41 -13.80 5.62
C VAL A 64 -7.39 -13.16 4.65
N LEU A 65 -6.81 -14.03 3.80
CA LEU A 65 -5.65 -13.92 2.90
C LEU A 65 -5.82 -13.03 1.65
N ASN A 66 -5.73 -11.70 1.77
CA ASN A 66 -5.44 -10.86 0.60
C ASN A 66 -4.45 -9.71 0.92
N SER A 67 -3.18 -9.91 0.58
CA SER A 67 -2.09 -8.93 0.78
C SER A 67 -2.12 -7.74 -0.19
N ASP A 68 -2.97 -7.79 -1.21
CA ASP A 68 -3.03 -6.76 -2.24
C ASP A 68 -3.90 -5.57 -1.85
N SER A 69 -4.41 -5.59 -0.63
CA SER A 69 -5.56 -4.85 -0.17
C SER A 69 -5.16 -3.93 1.01
N TRP A 70 -5.34 -2.62 0.85
CA TRP A 70 -4.86 -1.57 1.77
C TRP A 70 -5.87 -0.43 1.99
N HIS A 71 -5.72 0.31 3.08
CA HIS A 71 -6.54 1.47 3.44
C HIS A 71 -6.15 2.74 2.63
N PRO A 72 -7.13 3.60 2.24
CA PRO A 72 -6.89 4.85 1.52
C PRO A 72 -5.87 5.78 2.15
N GLU A 73 -5.81 5.82 3.49
CA GLU A 73 -4.85 6.66 4.24
C GLU A 73 -3.39 6.35 3.89
N LEU A 74 -3.10 5.14 3.39
CA LEU A 74 -1.77 4.77 2.91
C LEU A 74 -1.30 5.67 1.77
N VAL A 75 -2.20 6.10 0.88
CA VAL A 75 -1.85 6.94 -0.28
C VAL A 75 -1.30 8.28 0.20
N ASP A 76 -1.96 8.89 1.18
CA ASP A 76 -1.54 10.16 1.77
C ASP A 76 -0.19 10.02 2.49
N GLU A 77 0.01 8.94 3.24
CA GLU A 77 1.29 8.68 3.93
C GLU A 77 2.45 8.46 2.94
N ILE A 78 2.22 7.69 1.88
CA ILE A 78 3.23 7.50 0.82
C ILE A 78 3.51 8.83 0.10
N ALA A 79 2.47 9.61 -0.21
CA ALA A 79 2.63 10.90 -0.86
C ALA A 79 3.42 11.89 0.02
N LYS A 80 3.16 11.92 1.33
CA LYS A 80 3.94 12.72 2.30
C LYS A 80 5.39 12.27 2.37
N PHE A 81 5.64 10.95 2.35
CA PHE A 81 7.00 10.41 2.37
C PHE A 81 7.79 10.75 1.12
N LEU A 82 7.17 10.70 -0.06
CA LEU A 82 7.84 10.97 -1.34
C LEU A 82 8.00 12.46 -1.68
N LYS A 83 7.18 13.33 -1.10
CA LYS A 83 7.29 14.80 -1.26
C LYS A 83 8.26 15.46 -0.27
N LYS A 84 8.78 14.69 0.69
CA LYS A 84 9.84 15.11 1.61
C LYS A 84 11.20 14.96 0.95
#